data_AF-A0A7X6LTG0-F1
#
_entry.id   AF-A0A7X6LTG0-F1
#
_cell.length_a   1.000
_cell.length_b   1.000
_cell.length_c   1.000
_cell.angle_alpha   90.00
_cell.angle_beta   90.00
_cell.angle_gamma   90.00
#
_symmetry.space_group_name_H-M   'P 1'
#
loop_
_entity.id
_entity.type
_entity.pdbx_description
1 polymer ?
#
loop_
_entity_poly.entity_id
_entity_poly.type
_entity_poly.pdbx_seq_one_letter_code
_entity_poly.pdbx_strand_id
1 'polypeptide(L)'
;MSSFLQWLTSANGTSIIVAVLTLIGAFGTTLITNRKADQRRIADQIAEDKRRRSERAAQLVLEETARERREVSQCVREINEAAEEAIGIVKKSVSALLSNSGSGDSNVLLEAKVLQAQARAEFYLRAISATDRLRLELNQPDVRSRAEELSRFLHDESNRFRFRYGSDFEALLGAVSDEPIISGDLKKSITALIDSAFEHLHMSLPNGENKRESNRGNGG
;
A
#
# COMPACT_ATOMS: atom_id res chain seq x y z
N MET A 1 40.14 -52.43 60.31
CA MET A 1 39.27 -52.21 59.13
C MET A 1 38.09 -53.18 59.05
N SER A 2 38.10 -54.35 59.73
CA SER A 2 37.01 -55.35 59.69
C SER A 2 35.72 -54.94 60.41
N SER A 3 35.79 -54.19 61.51
CA SER A 3 34.62 -53.81 62.33
C SER A 3 33.68 -52.82 61.61
N PHE A 4 34.21 -51.96 60.75
CA PHE A 4 33.44 -50.98 59.98
C PHE A 4 32.66 -51.66 58.85
N LEU A 5 33.28 -52.62 58.15
CA LEU A 5 32.62 -53.40 57.11
C LEU A 5 31.57 -54.36 57.69
N GLN A 6 31.82 -54.98 58.86
CA GLN A 6 30.82 -55.80 59.56
C GLN A 6 29.63 -54.98 60.07
N TRP A 7 29.85 -53.75 60.51
CA TRP A 7 28.77 -52.82 60.88
C TRP A 7 27.91 -52.44 59.67
N LEU A 8 28.52 -52.16 58.51
CA LEU A 8 27.81 -51.86 57.25
C LEU A 8 26.92 -53.02 56.77
N THR A 9 27.26 -54.28 57.07
CA THR A 9 26.45 -55.47 56.74
C THR A 9 25.48 -55.89 57.84
N SER A 10 25.52 -55.27 59.02
CA SER A 10 24.57 -55.54 60.10
C SER A 10 23.19 -54.97 59.78
N ALA A 11 22.13 -55.51 60.39
CA ALA A 11 20.75 -55.06 60.16
C ALA A 11 20.54 -53.55 60.42
N ASN A 12 21.32 -52.96 61.33
CA ASN A 12 21.27 -51.52 61.62
C ASN A 12 22.12 -50.69 60.65
N GLY A 13 23.20 -51.24 60.08
CA GLY A 13 24.03 -50.52 59.10
C GLY A 13 23.41 -50.50 57.71
N THR A 14 22.81 -51.61 57.28
CA THR A 14 22.11 -51.70 55.99
C THR A 14 20.89 -50.80 55.94
N SER A 15 20.15 -50.65 57.03
CA SER A 15 18.98 -49.76 57.09
C SER A 15 19.35 -48.27 56.89
N ILE A 16 20.48 -47.83 57.46
CA ILE A 16 20.98 -46.47 57.31
C ILE A 16 21.44 -46.21 55.87
N ILE A 17 22.16 -47.15 55.24
CA ILE A 17 22.62 -47.01 53.85
C ILE A 17 21.43 -46.92 52.89
N VAL A 18 20.41 -47.77 53.07
CA VAL A 18 19.19 -47.75 52.26
C VAL A 18 18.43 -46.45 52.47
N ALA A 19 18.35 -45.94 53.70
CA ALA A 19 17.74 -44.64 54.01
C ALA A 19 18.47 -43.48 53.32
N VAL A 20 19.81 -43.48 53.31
CA VAL A 20 20.60 -42.45 52.61
C VAL A 20 20.41 -42.52 51.10
N LEU A 21 20.43 -43.72 50.51
CA LEU A 21 20.25 -43.91 49.06
C LEU A 21 18.84 -43.51 48.59
N THR A 22 17.81 -43.83 49.38
CA THR A 22 16.43 -43.41 49.11
C THR A 22 16.27 -41.90 49.22
N LEU A 23 16.95 -41.24 50.16
CA LEU A 23 16.92 -39.79 50.33
C LEU A 23 17.63 -39.07 49.17
N ILE A 24 18.78 -39.59 48.71
CA ILE A 24 19.48 -39.08 47.51
C ILE A 24 18.62 -39.29 46.25
N GLY A 25 17.99 -40.47 46.11
CA GLY A 25 17.09 -40.78 45.00
C GLY A 25 15.87 -39.86 44.95
N ALA A 26 15.25 -39.59 46.10
CA ALA A 26 14.14 -38.65 46.22
C ALA A 26 14.56 -37.20 45.88
N PHE A 27 15.70 -36.72 46.39
CA PHE A 27 16.18 -35.37 46.06
C PHE A 27 16.56 -35.21 44.58
N GLY A 28 17.26 -36.20 44.01
CA GLY A 28 17.66 -36.19 42.60
C GLY A 28 16.47 -36.18 41.65
N THR A 29 15.47 -37.03 41.91
CA THR A 29 14.24 -37.08 41.09
C THR A 29 13.43 -35.79 41.18
N THR A 30 13.33 -35.18 42.36
CA THR A 30 12.62 -33.91 42.55
C THR A 30 13.29 -32.76 41.79
N LEU A 31 14.63 -32.67 41.83
CA LEU A 31 15.39 -31.65 41.09
C LEU A 31 15.28 -31.80 39.57
N ILE A 32 15.33 -33.04 39.06
CA ILE A 32 15.16 -33.31 37.61
C ILE A 32 13.75 -32.95 37.16
N THR A 33 12.74 -33.28 37.98
CA THR A 33 11.33 -32.99 37.68
C THR A 33 11.08 -31.47 37.66
N ASN A 34 11.63 -30.74 38.63
CA ASN A 34 11.57 -29.28 38.67
C ASN A 34 12.29 -28.64 37.47
N ARG A 35 13.47 -29.14 37.08
CA ARG A 35 14.19 -28.65 35.90
C ARG A 35 13.41 -28.87 34.60
N LYS A 36 12.78 -30.04 34.43
CA LYS A 36 11.93 -30.31 33.26
C LYS A 36 10.69 -29.41 33.24
N ALA A 37 10.10 -29.14 34.40
CA ALA A 37 8.98 -28.22 34.52
C ALA A 37 9.38 -26.78 34.16
N ASP A 38 10.55 -26.31 34.62
CA ASP A 38 11.07 -24.98 34.27
C ASP A 38 11.41 -24.86 32.78
N GLN A 39 12.02 -25.89 32.18
CA GLN A 39 12.27 -25.91 30.74
C GLN A 39 10.98 -25.82 29.92
N ARG A 40 9.90 -26.48 30.36
CA ARG A 40 8.60 -26.37 29.71
C ARG A 40 8.02 -24.97 29.83
N ARG A 41 8.09 -24.34 31.01
CA ARG A 41 7.65 -22.95 31.20
C ARG A 41 8.39 -21.96 30.29
N ILE A 42 9.70 -22.11 30.16
CA ILE A 42 10.51 -21.26 29.28
C ILE A 42 10.15 -21.50 27.80
N ALA A 43 9.99 -22.77 27.39
CA ALA A 43 9.59 -23.10 26.02
C ALA A 43 8.19 -22.55 25.69
N ASP A 44 7.24 -22.64 26.61
CA ASP A 44 5.88 -22.11 26.47
C ASP A 44 5.92 -20.57 26.37
N GLN A 45 6.72 -19.90 27.19
CA GLN A 45 6.92 -18.44 27.11
C GLN A 45 7.50 -18.01 25.77
N ILE A 46 8.53 -18.71 25.26
CA ILE A 46 9.15 -18.40 23.96
C ILE A 46 8.14 -18.63 22.82
N ALA A 47 7.34 -19.70 22.89
CA ALA A 47 6.32 -19.98 21.89
C ALA A 47 5.21 -18.92 21.89
N GLU A 48 4.76 -18.49 23.07
CA GLU A 48 3.75 -17.44 23.20
C GLU A 48 4.28 -16.08 22.74
N ASP A 49 5.50 -15.71 23.11
CA ASP A 49 6.15 -14.48 22.64
C ASP A 49 6.32 -14.49 21.12
N LYS A 50 6.67 -15.64 20.53
CA LYS A 50 6.75 -15.78 19.06
C LYS A 50 5.38 -15.57 18.41
N ARG A 51 4.30 -16.11 18.98
CA ARG A 51 2.92 -15.89 18.49
C ARG A 51 2.54 -14.42 18.57
N ARG A 52 2.74 -13.78 19.72
CA ARG A 52 2.46 -12.34 19.91
C ARG A 52 3.23 -11.46 18.93
N ARG A 53 4.51 -11.77 18.66
CA ARG A 53 5.30 -11.05 17.66
C ARG A 53 4.76 -11.25 16.25
N SER A 54 4.37 -12.48 15.88
CA SER A 54 3.77 -12.74 14.57
C SER A 54 2.42 -12.06 14.39
N GLU A 55 1.59 -12.00 15.43
CA GLU A 55 0.30 -11.32 15.42
C GLU A 55 0.47 -9.80 15.25
N ARG A 56 1.42 -9.20 15.99
CA ARG A 56 1.77 -7.79 15.82
C ARG A 56 2.32 -7.49 14.43
N ALA A 57 3.19 -8.35 13.90
CA ALA A 57 3.72 -8.19 12.55
C ALA A 57 2.60 -8.25 11.50
N ALA A 58 1.66 -9.20 11.64
CA ALA A 58 0.51 -9.30 10.75
C ALA A 58 -0.40 -8.05 10.84
N GLN A 59 -0.62 -7.51 12.04
CA GLN A 59 -1.38 -6.27 12.22
C GLN A 59 -0.70 -5.07 11.54
N LEU A 60 0.62 -4.92 11.70
CA LEU A 60 1.38 -3.85 11.04
C LEU A 60 1.26 -3.93 9.51
N VAL A 61 1.37 -5.14 8.94
CA VAL A 61 1.20 -5.34 7.50
C VAL A 61 -0.20 -4.92 7.03
N LEU A 62 -1.25 -5.25 7.81
CA LEU A 62 -2.61 -4.83 7.48
C LEU A 62 -2.80 -3.32 7.57
N GLU A 63 -2.24 -2.68 8.59
CA GLU A 63 -2.29 -1.22 8.75
C GLU A 63 -1.54 -0.49 7.64
N GLU A 64 -0.35 -0.97 7.28
CA GLU A 64 0.45 -0.44 6.19
C GLU A 64 -0.26 -0.60 4.84
N THR A 65 -0.81 -1.79 4.57
CA THR A 65 -1.62 -2.02 3.37
C THR A 65 -2.82 -1.08 3.34
N ALA A 66 -3.54 -0.90 4.46
CA ALA A 66 -4.68 0.00 4.54
C ALA A 66 -4.28 1.46 4.34
N ARG A 67 -3.10 1.88 4.82
CA ARG A 67 -2.53 3.20 4.58
C ARG A 67 -2.26 3.40 3.09
N GLU A 68 -1.55 2.48 2.44
CA GLU A 68 -1.22 2.57 1.01
C GLU A 68 -2.47 2.67 0.14
N ARG A 69 -3.54 1.92 0.45
CA ARG A 69 -4.83 2.05 -0.25
C ARG A 69 -5.43 3.45 -0.16
N ARG A 70 -5.36 4.08 1.02
CA ARG A 70 -5.87 5.44 1.23
C ARG A 70 -5.08 6.44 0.40
N GLU A 71 -3.75 6.30 0.37
CA GLU A 71 -2.89 7.18 -0.43
C GLU A 71 -3.18 7.04 -1.93
N VAL A 72 -3.33 5.82 -2.46
CA VAL A 72 -3.72 5.62 -3.88
C VAL A 72 -5.07 6.26 -4.16
N SER A 73 -6.06 6.02 -3.29
CA SER A 73 -7.41 6.57 -3.46
C SER A 73 -7.41 8.10 -3.41
N GLN A 74 -6.61 8.69 -2.51
CA GLN A 74 -6.45 10.12 -2.38
C GLN A 74 -5.79 10.71 -3.64
N CYS A 75 -4.72 10.10 -4.14
CA CYS A 75 -4.06 10.54 -5.36
C CYS A 75 -5.02 10.55 -6.56
N VAL A 76 -5.76 9.45 -6.78
CA VAL A 76 -6.74 9.35 -7.87
C VAL A 76 -7.83 10.40 -7.73
N ARG A 77 -8.32 10.63 -6.51
CA ARG A 77 -9.31 11.67 -6.23
C ARG A 77 -8.77 13.06 -6.58
N GLU A 78 -7.56 13.41 -6.14
CA GLU A 78 -6.94 14.72 -6.40
C GLU A 78 -6.74 14.96 -7.90
N ILE A 79 -6.36 13.92 -8.67
CA ILE A 79 -6.25 13.99 -10.14
C ILE A 79 -7.61 14.26 -10.78
N ASN A 80 -8.65 13.53 -10.36
CA ASN A 80 -10.00 13.68 -10.92
C ASN A 80 -10.61 15.04 -10.56
N GLU A 81 -10.45 15.51 -9.31
CA GLU A 81 -10.90 16.83 -8.88
C GLU A 81 -10.22 17.94 -9.70
N ALA A 82 -8.90 17.87 -9.89
CA ALA A 82 -8.18 18.81 -10.73
C ALA A 82 -8.66 18.79 -12.19
N ALA A 83 -8.98 17.61 -12.72
CA ALA A 83 -9.52 17.48 -14.07
C ALA A 83 -10.93 18.05 -14.20
N GLU A 84 -11.83 17.77 -13.24
CA GLU A 84 -13.20 18.30 -13.23
C GLU A 84 -13.21 19.83 -13.16
N GLU A 85 -12.34 20.41 -12.33
CA GLU A 85 -12.20 21.85 -12.16
C GLU A 85 -11.72 22.50 -13.48
N ALA A 86 -10.70 21.92 -14.11
CA ALA A 86 -10.19 22.41 -15.38
C ALA A 86 -11.23 22.24 -16.51
N ILE A 87 -11.97 21.12 -16.56
CA ILE A 87 -13.07 20.91 -17.52
C ILE A 87 -14.17 21.95 -17.30
N GLY A 88 -14.47 22.27 -16.04
CA GLY A 88 -15.43 23.31 -15.68
C GLY A 88 -15.04 24.69 -16.21
N ILE A 89 -13.76 25.06 -16.09
CA ILE A 89 -13.23 26.32 -16.65
C ILE A 89 -13.35 26.33 -18.18
N VAL A 90 -12.94 25.24 -18.85
CA VAL A 90 -13.05 25.12 -20.31
C VAL A 90 -14.51 25.29 -20.76
N LYS A 91 -15.45 24.58 -20.13
CA LYS A 91 -16.88 24.70 -20.45
C LYS A 91 -17.40 26.13 -20.28
N LYS A 92 -17.08 26.79 -19.16
CA LYS A 92 -17.48 28.19 -18.91
C LYS A 92 -16.92 29.14 -19.96
N SER A 93 -15.64 28.97 -20.32
CA SER A 93 -15.00 29.80 -21.35
C SER A 93 -15.69 29.65 -22.72
N VAL A 94 -16.02 28.42 -23.14
CA VAL A 94 -16.74 28.14 -24.39
C VAL A 94 -18.17 28.72 -24.35
N SER A 95 -18.89 28.56 -23.24
CA SER A 95 -20.23 29.14 -23.10
C SER A 95 -20.22 30.67 -23.17
N ALA A 96 -19.20 31.33 -22.60
CA ALA A 96 -19.03 32.77 -22.70
C ALA A 96 -18.75 33.21 -24.15
N LEU A 97 -17.93 32.47 -24.89
CA LEU A 97 -17.70 32.71 -26.33
C LEU A 97 -18.99 32.61 -27.15
N LEU A 98 -19.78 31.55 -26.93
CA LEU A 98 -21.03 31.33 -27.65
C LEU A 98 -22.09 32.37 -27.32
N SER A 99 -22.09 32.90 -26.09
CA SER A 99 -23.04 33.94 -25.67
C SER A 99 -22.67 35.33 -26.22
N ASN A 100 -21.39 35.55 -26.52
CA ASN A 100 -20.86 36.81 -27.07
C ASN A 100 -20.65 36.76 -28.61
N SER A 101 -21.11 35.70 -29.29
CA SER A 101 -20.82 35.41 -30.70
C SER A 101 -21.36 36.42 -31.72
N GLY A 102 -22.00 37.50 -31.27
CA GLY A 102 -22.48 38.60 -32.12
C GLY A 102 -21.44 39.67 -32.45
N SER A 103 -20.31 39.76 -31.72
CA SER A 103 -19.35 40.87 -31.87
C SER A 103 -18.07 40.54 -32.64
N GLY A 104 -17.76 39.26 -32.90
CA GLY A 104 -16.54 38.86 -33.62
C GLY A 104 -15.23 39.32 -32.95
N ASP A 105 -15.27 39.63 -31.65
CA ASP A 105 -14.17 40.29 -30.95
C ASP A 105 -13.01 39.31 -30.70
N SER A 106 -11.93 39.47 -31.45
CA SER A 106 -10.71 38.65 -31.36
C SER A 106 -10.13 38.61 -29.94
N ASN A 107 -10.39 39.64 -29.13
CA ASN A 107 -9.92 39.71 -27.74
C ASN A 107 -10.64 38.69 -26.83
N VAL A 108 -11.93 38.46 -27.05
CA VAL A 108 -12.75 37.54 -26.25
C VAL A 108 -12.36 36.09 -26.54
N LEU A 109 -12.05 35.77 -27.81
CA LEU A 109 -11.51 34.47 -28.21
C LEU A 109 -10.13 34.20 -27.59
N LEU A 110 -9.26 35.22 -27.61
CA LEU A 110 -7.93 35.13 -27.03
C LEU A 110 -8.00 34.89 -25.52
N GLU A 111 -8.83 35.64 -24.80
CA GLU A 111 -9.01 35.50 -23.36
C GLU A 111 -9.51 34.10 -22.97
N ALA A 112 -10.52 33.59 -23.67
CA ALA A 112 -11.05 32.25 -23.41
C ALA A 112 -9.98 31.17 -23.58
N LYS A 113 -9.17 31.25 -24.63
CA LYS A 113 -8.10 30.27 -24.88
C LYS A 113 -6.96 30.38 -23.87
N VAL A 114 -6.62 31.59 -23.40
CA VAL A 114 -5.64 31.78 -22.31
C VAL A 114 -6.14 31.12 -21.02
N LEU A 115 -7.42 31.28 -20.67
CA LEU A 115 -8.02 30.63 -19.50
C LEU A 115 -7.98 29.10 -19.61
N GLN A 116 -8.26 28.55 -20.80
CA GLN A 116 -8.18 27.10 -21.04
C GLN A 116 -6.74 26.58 -20.89
N ALA A 117 -5.75 27.33 -21.42
CA ALA A 117 -4.34 26.98 -21.29
C ALA A 117 -3.88 26.98 -19.82
N GLN A 118 -4.30 28.00 -19.05
CA GLN A 118 -4.01 28.09 -17.62
C GLN A 118 -4.64 26.93 -16.84
N ALA A 119 -5.91 26.63 -17.08
CA ALA A 119 -6.61 25.54 -16.43
C ALA A 119 -5.91 24.19 -16.65
N ARG A 120 -5.41 23.96 -17.88
CA ARG A 120 -4.70 22.72 -18.21
C ARG A 120 -3.28 22.66 -17.63
N ALA A 121 -2.57 23.79 -17.54
CA ALA A 121 -1.30 23.87 -16.83
C ALA A 121 -1.46 23.55 -15.34
N GLU A 122 -2.49 24.12 -14.71
CA GLU A 122 -2.83 23.90 -13.30
C GLU A 122 -3.22 22.44 -13.02
N PHE A 123 -4.00 21.84 -13.92
CA PHE A 123 -4.30 20.40 -13.87
C PHE A 123 -3.02 19.56 -13.82
N TYR A 124 -2.08 19.75 -14.76
CA TYR A 124 -0.84 18.98 -14.78
C TYR A 124 -0.01 19.17 -13.51
N LEU A 125 0.11 20.39 -13.00
CA LEU A 125 0.84 20.67 -11.76
C LEU A 125 0.25 19.90 -10.57
N ARG A 126 -1.08 19.91 -10.41
CA ARG A 126 -1.76 19.20 -9.33
C ARG A 126 -1.65 17.68 -9.48
N ALA A 127 -1.87 17.17 -10.70
CA ALA A 127 -1.78 15.74 -10.97
C ALA A 127 -0.36 15.18 -10.73
N ILE A 128 0.68 15.91 -11.17
CA ILE A 128 2.08 15.55 -10.91
C ILE A 128 2.34 15.56 -9.40
N SER A 129 1.95 16.62 -8.70
CA SER A 129 2.18 16.73 -7.26
C SER A 129 1.49 15.61 -6.46
N ALA A 130 0.27 15.23 -6.83
CA ALA A 130 -0.46 14.14 -6.20
C ALA A 130 0.27 12.80 -6.43
N THR A 131 0.71 12.56 -7.66
CA THR A 131 1.39 11.31 -8.03
C THR A 131 2.78 11.20 -7.40
N ASP A 132 3.53 12.30 -7.35
CA ASP A 132 4.85 12.31 -6.71
C ASP A 132 4.76 12.09 -5.20
N ARG A 133 3.73 12.64 -4.54
CA ARG A 133 3.45 12.33 -3.14
C ARG A 133 3.14 10.85 -2.95
N LEU A 134 2.25 10.29 -3.77
CA LEU A 134 1.90 8.87 -3.71
C LEU A 134 3.15 7.98 -3.81
N ARG A 135 4.08 8.30 -4.71
CA ARG A 135 5.31 7.51 -4.90
C ARG A 135 6.21 7.45 -3.66
N LEU A 136 6.17 8.47 -2.80
CA LEU A 136 6.93 8.49 -1.55
C LEU A 136 6.30 7.61 -0.46
N GLU A 137 4.99 7.34 -0.57
CA GLU A 137 4.21 6.62 0.45
C GLU A 137 4.00 5.13 0.12
N LEU A 138 4.37 4.68 -1.08
CA LEU A 138 4.19 3.30 -1.52
C LEU A 138 5.42 2.42 -1.25
N ASN A 139 5.21 1.34 -0.50
CA ASN A 139 6.21 0.27 -0.34
C ASN A 139 5.94 -0.93 -1.26
N GLN A 140 4.69 -1.15 -1.67
CA GLN A 140 4.37 -2.23 -2.61
C GLN A 140 5.01 -1.95 -3.99
N PRO A 141 5.85 -2.86 -4.52
CA PRO A 141 6.69 -2.59 -5.69
C PRO A 141 5.92 -2.44 -7.03
N ASP A 142 4.89 -3.24 -7.26
CA ASP A 142 4.08 -3.22 -8.48
C ASP A 142 3.24 -1.94 -8.58
N VAL A 143 2.57 -1.56 -7.48
CA VAL A 143 1.78 -0.33 -7.36
C VAL A 143 2.69 0.89 -7.49
N ARG A 144 3.87 0.84 -6.86
CA ARG A 144 4.89 1.88 -7.02
C ARG A 144 5.35 2.01 -8.47
N SER A 145 5.59 0.89 -9.16
CA SER A 145 5.95 0.91 -10.58
C SER A 145 4.85 1.59 -11.42
N ARG A 146 3.57 1.31 -11.15
CA ARG A 146 2.45 1.99 -11.83
C ARG A 146 2.37 3.47 -11.50
N ALA A 147 2.62 3.86 -10.26
CA ALA A 147 2.67 5.27 -9.87
C ALA A 147 3.84 6.00 -10.53
N GLU A 148 4.99 5.34 -10.70
CA GLU A 148 6.13 5.87 -11.46
C GLU A 148 5.81 6.04 -12.95
N GLU A 149 5.15 5.07 -13.57
CA GLU A 149 4.69 5.16 -14.96
C GLU A 149 3.72 6.34 -15.14
N LEU A 150 2.74 6.50 -14.25
CA LEU A 150 1.80 7.62 -14.27
C LEU A 150 2.51 8.97 -14.09
N SER A 151 3.45 9.08 -13.15
CA SER A 151 4.23 10.30 -12.92
C SER A 151 5.04 10.67 -14.17
N ARG A 152 5.76 9.71 -14.76
CA ARG A 152 6.52 9.93 -16.02
C ARG A 152 5.60 10.37 -17.15
N PHE A 153 4.46 9.71 -17.31
CA PHE A 153 3.48 10.08 -18.33
C PHE A 153 2.99 11.52 -18.14
N LEU A 154 2.59 11.90 -16.92
CA LEU A 154 2.13 13.25 -16.61
C LEU A 154 3.21 14.31 -16.83
N HIS A 155 4.46 14.02 -16.45
CA HIS A 155 5.60 14.90 -16.73
C HIS A 155 5.85 15.05 -18.23
N ASP A 156 5.84 13.95 -18.98
CA ASP A 156 6.06 13.98 -20.43
C ASP A 156 4.92 14.72 -21.14
N GLU A 157 3.67 14.48 -20.76
CA GLU A 157 2.52 15.17 -21.34
C GLU A 157 2.52 16.66 -20.97
N SER A 158 2.82 17.01 -19.72
CA SER A 158 3.01 18.40 -19.29
C SER A 158 4.16 19.08 -20.02
N ASN A 159 5.27 18.37 -20.27
CA ASN A 159 6.39 18.89 -21.03
C ASN A 159 6.04 19.04 -22.51
N ARG A 160 5.29 18.12 -23.13
CA ARG A 160 4.80 18.27 -24.51
C ARG A 160 3.83 19.42 -24.65
N PHE A 161 2.94 19.58 -23.66
CA PHE A 161 2.07 20.73 -23.47
C PHE A 161 2.99 21.97 -23.47
N ARG A 162 3.93 22.10 -22.51
CA ARG A 162 4.88 23.22 -22.38
C ARG A 162 5.78 23.49 -23.59
N PHE A 163 6.27 22.47 -24.28
CA PHE A 163 7.19 22.63 -25.40
C PHE A 163 6.44 23.13 -26.64
N ARG A 164 5.20 22.67 -26.86
CA ARG A 164 4.30 23.30 -27.84
C ARG A 164 4.07 24.80 -27.55
N TYR A 165 4.30 25.27 -26.31
CA TYR A 165 4.17 26.69 -25.90
C TYR A 165 5.42 27.52 -26.02
N GLY A 166 6.60 26.90 -25.98
CA GLY A 166 7.86 27.64 -26.00
C GLY A 166 8.14 28.32 -27.34
N SER A 167 7.53 27.85 -28.44
CA SER A 167 7.91 28.24 -29.80
C SER A 167 6.86 29.02 -30.59
N ASP A 168 5.57 28.90 -30.29
CA ASP A 168 4.49 29.58 -31.04
C ASP A 168 3.19 29.68 -30.22
N PHE A 169 2.77 30.92 -29.94
CA PHE A 169 1.56 31.21 -29.16
C PHE A 169 0.28 30.87 -29.95
N GLU A 170 0.25 30.95 -31.28
CA GLU A 170 -0.94 30.54 -32.04
C GLU A 170 -1.08 29.00 -32.07
N ALA A 171 0.04 28.27 -32.10
CA ALA A 171 0.03 26.82 -31.96
C ALA A 171 -0.48 26.36 -30.58
N LEU A 172 -0.17 27.12 -29.51
CA LEU A 172 -0.73 26.93 -28.16
C LEU A 172 -2.25 27.03 -28.20
N LEU A 173 -2.76 28.10 -28.81
CA LEU A 173 -4.18 28.41 -28.92
C LEU A 173 -4.97 27.36 -29.73
N GLY A 174 -4.32 26.68 -30.70
CA GLY A 174 -4.91 25.57 -31.44
C GLY A 174 -4.94 24.27 -30.61
N ALA A 175 -3.83 23.89 -29.98
CA ALA A 175 -3.72 22.62 -29.25
C ALA A 175 -4.65 22.52 -28.03
N VAL A 176 -4.96 23.66 -27.39
CA VAL A 176 -5.84 23.74 -26.23
C VAL A 176 -7.31 23.47 -26.61
N SER A 177 -7.70 23.75 -27.85
CA SER A 177 -9.07 23.55 -28.33
C SER A 177 -9.40 22.09 -28.66
N ASP A 178 -8.41 21.34 -29.15
CA ASP A 178 -8.65 20.04 -29.80
C ASP A 178 -8.37 18.83 -28.88
N GLU A 179 -7.63 19.03 -27.80
CA GLU A 179 -7.24 17.94 -26.90
C GLU A 179 -8.05 17.93 -25.59
N PRO A 180 -8.60 16.77 -25.19
CA PRO A 180 -9.27 16.64 -23.91
C PRO A 180 -8.26 16.80 -22.75
N ILE A 181 -8.72 17.32 -21.61
CA ILE A 181 -7.89 17.48 -20.40
C ILE A 181 -7.35 16.13 -19.92
N ILE A 182 -8.23 15.12 -19.84
CA ILE A 182 -7.81 13.73 -19.62
C ILE A 182 -7.70 13.06 -20.99
N SER A 183 -6.47 12.81 -21.44
CA SER A 183 -6.24 12.02 -22.64
C SER A 183 -6.62 10.55 -22.42
N GLY A 184 -6.93 9.84 -23.52
CA GLY A 184 -7.27 8.41 -23.44
C GLY A 184 -6.15 7.58 -22.81
N ASP A 185 -4.89 7.94 -23.06
CA ASP A 185 -3.73 7.26 -22.49
C ASP A 185 -3.48 7.63 -21.03
N LEU A 186 -3.78 8.87 -20.61
CA LEU A 186 -3.80 9.24 -19.20
C LEU A 186 -4.82 8.41 -18.44
N LYS A 187 -6.03 8.29 -18.99
CA LYS A 187 -7.10 7.48 -18.39
C LYS A 187 -6.66 6.01 -18.22
N LYS A 188 -6.04 5.42 -19.24
CA LYS A 188 -5.49 4.05 -19.15
C LYS A 188 -4.44 3.93 -18.05
N SER A 189 -3.55 4.91 -17.92
CA SER A 189 -2.49 4.92 -16.90
C SER A 189 -3.06 5.01 -15.49
N ILE A 190 -4.08 5.85 -15.28
CA ILE A 190 -4.82 5.93 -14.01
C ILE A 190 -5.52 4.59 -13.71
N THR A 191 -6.19 3.99 -14.69
CA THR A 191 -6.84 2.68 -14.53
C THR A 191 -5.82 1.59 -14.18
N ALA A 192 -4.67 1.55 -14.84
CA ALA A 192 -3.62 0.58 -14.53
C ALA A 192 -3.08 0.70 -13.08
N LEU A 193 -2.99 1.92 -12.55
CA LEU A 193 -2.66 2.15 -11.14
C LEU A 193 -3.75 1.63 -10.20
N ILE A 194 -5.02 1.91 -10.51
CA ILE A 194 -6.17 1.43 -9.73
C ILE A 194 -6.24 -0.10 -9.72
N ASP A 195 -6.08 -0.73 -10.89
CA ASP A 195 -6.11 -2.18 -11.04
C ASP A 195 -4.97 -2.84 -10.27
N SER A 196 -3.75 -2.29 -10.36
CA SER A 196 -2.60 -2.78 -9.58
C SER A 196 -2.83 -2.62 -8.07
N ALA A 197 -3.35 -1.48 -7.62
CA ALA A 197 -3.72 -1.30 -6.22
C ALA A 197 -4.83 -2.27 -5.77
N PHE A 198 -5.77 -2.60 -6.66
CA PHE A 198 -6.82 -3.57 -6.38
C PHE A 198 -6.25 -4.98 -6.20
N GLU A 199 -5.39 -5.41 -7.12
CA GLU A 199 -4.76 -6.73 -7.11
C GLU A 199 -3.81 -6.92 -5.92
N HIS A 200 -2.96 -5.93 -5.65
CA HIS A 200 -1.84 -6.08 -4.74
C HIS A 200 -2.06 -5.50 -3.35
N LEU A 201 -2.93 -4.50 -3.22
CA LEU A 201 -3.30 -3.97 -1.92
C LEU A 201 -4.61 -4.57 -1.41
N HIS A 202 -5.33 -5.41 -2.18
CA HIS A 202 -6.66 -5.93 -1.87
C HIS A 202 -7.70 -4.82 -1.62
N MET A 203 -7.68 -3.72 -2.40
CA MET A 203 -8.76 -2.73 -2.35
C MET A 203 -10.12 -3.42 -2.59
N SER A 204 -11.19 -2.96 -1.95
CA SER A 204 -12.54 -3.38 -2.34
C SER A 204 -12.96 -2.57 -3.56
N LEU A 205 -13.55 -3.22 -4.58
CA LEU A 205 -14.07 -2.51 -5.76
C LEU A 205 -15.10 -1.46 -5.30
N PRO A 206 -15.08 -0.24 -5.86
CA PRO A 206 -16.23 0.65 -5.80
C PRO A 206 -17.28 0.16 -6.80
N ASN A 207 -17.80 -1.05 -6.56
CA ASN A 207 -19.04 -1.65 -7.04
C ASN A 207 -18.90 -3.17 -6.93
N GLY A 208 -19.76 -3.75 -6.10
CA GLY A 208 -19.80 -5.19 -5.86
C GLY A 208 -20.24 -5.94 -7.10
N GLU A 209 -19.29 -6.46 -7.87
CA GLU A 209 -19.52 -7.63 -8.71
C GLU A 209 -18.47 -8.69 -8.38
N ASN A 210 -18.79 -9.52 -7.39
CA ASN A 210 -18.18 -10.83 -7.25
C ASN A 210 -18.59 -11.68 -8.46
N LYS A 211 -17.76 -11.73 -9.50
CA LYS A 211 -17.77 -12.83 -10.47
C LYS A 211 -16.45 -13.58 -10.43
N ARG A 212 -16.29 -14.37 -9.36
CA ARG A 212 -15.52 -15.61 -9.39
C ARG A 212 -16.42 -16.76 -8.95
N GLU A 213 -17.47 -17.01 -9.72
CA GLU A 213 -18.05 -18.36 -9.76
C GLU A 213 -17.22 -19.20 -10.74
N SER A 214 -16.32 -19.96 -10.13
CA SER A 214 -16.04 -21.35 -10.43
C SER A 214 -16.76 -21.92 -11.67
N ASN A 215 -16.02 -22.09 -12.75
CA ASN A 215 -16.30 -23.19 -13.69
C ASN A 215 -15.09 -24.13 -13.74
N ARG A 216 -14.77 -24.71 -12.57
CA ARG A 216 -14.10 -26.02 -12.50
C ARG A 216 -15.20 -27.05 -12.44
N GLY A 217 -15.47 -27.70 -13.58
CA GLY A 217 -16.39 -28.83 -13.63
C GLY A 217 -16.99 -29.07 -15.00
N ASN A 218 -16.20 -29.52 -15.97
CA ASN A 218 -16.69 -30.59 -16.84
C ASN A 218 -15.54 -31.38 -17.44
N GLY A 219 -15.16 -32.45 -16.73
CA GLY A 219 -14.57 -33.64 -17.31
C GLY A 219 -15.54 -34.77 -17.04
N GLY A 220 -16.09 -35.34 -18.11
CA GLY A 220 -17.10 -36.40 -18.13
C GLY A 220 -17.60 -36.59 -19.55
#